data_AF-A0A9Q1M4F6-F1
#
_entry.id   AF-A0A9Q1M4F6-F1
#
_cell.length_a   1.000
_cell.length_b   1.000
_cell.length_c   1.000
_cell.angle_alpha   90.00
_cell.angle_beta   90.00
_cell.angle_gamma   90.00
#
_symmetry.space_group_name_H-M   'P 1'
#
loop_
_entity.id
_entity.type
_entity.pdbx_description
1 polymer ?
#
loop_
_entity_poly.entity_id
_entity_poly.type
_entity_poly.pdbx_seq_one_letter_code
_entity_poly.pdbx_strand_id
1 'polypeptide(L)'
;MLAAMDAAIEDGVDVISISIGGISSPFWDDNIALGAFSSMAKGIFVSCSAGNEGPYNATLSNEAPWILTVGASTTDRQMKATVSLGNGVEYDGESNSQPNDFPPTLVPIVYPALNSSYVGAFVCSPESLTNVEGKLVLCGTGDATAIAKGQPVKDAGAAGMILMNEDIEGYSIPAHDYVLPATRISYADAQNLIAYINSTSTPMASILFKGTVIGDKHAPTVAFFSSRGPSRASPGILKPDIIGPGFNILAAWPTSIENNTHTNLTFNMISGTSMACPHLAGVAALLKCAHPDWSPAAIKSAIMTTADLFNLGNNPIEDERHLPANIFAIGAGHVNPSRANDPGLIYDIQPQDYVPYLCGLNYTDKQVSAILQKKVHCTISIPEAELNYPSFSIKLGSKAQEYTRAVTNVGEANSTYNVEISPPEGVEVTVSPSSLYFSVLKERMAYQVTFTRSASSTGSNTNFVQGYLKWSSHKHSVRSPIAVILE
;
A
#
# COMPACT_ATOMS: atom_id res chain seq x y z
N MET A 1 14.99 14.93 11.25
CA MET A 1 13.96 14.97 10.19
C MET A 1 13.66 16.40 9.78
N LEU A 2 13.07 17.24 10.65
CA LEU A 2 12.76 18.66 10.33
C LEU A 2 13.90 19.42 9.65
N ALA A 3 15.09 19.43 10.25
CA ALA A 3 16.26 20.11 9.67
C ALA A 3 16.62 19.65 8.25
N ALA A 4 16.38 18.37 7.91
CA ALA A 4 16.64 17.86 6.55
C ALA A 4 15.58 18.35 5.56
N MET A 5 14.32 18.47 5.99
CA MET A 5 13.25 19.03 5.17
C MET A 5 13.45 20.54 4.97
N ASP A 6 13.85 21.26 6.01
CA ASP A 6 14.18 22.69 5.91
C ASP A 6 15.31 22.93 4.92
N ALA A 7 16.40 22.16 5.01
CA ALA A 7 17.50 22.22 4.04
C ALA A 7 17.04 21.89 2.61
N ALA A 8 16.20 20.86 2.43
CA ALA A 8 15.66 20.53 1.10
C ALA A 8 14.78 21.64 0.52
N ILE A 9 14.00 22.34 1.36
CA ILE A 9 13.22 23.52 0.96
C ILE A 9 14.16 24.65 0.52
N GLU A 10 15.23 24.90 1.27
CA GLU A 10 16.24 25.93 0.96
C GLU A 10 17.00 25.62 -0.34
N ASP A 11 17.31 24.34 -0.58
CA ASP A 11 17.93 23.85 -1.82
C ASP A 11 16.99 23.93 -3.04
N GLY A 12 15.69 24.17 -2.83
CA GLY A 12 14.71 24.38 -3.89
C GLY A 12 14.29 23.10 -4.61
N VAL A 13 14.21 21.97 -3.89
CA VAL A 13 13.74 20.70 -4.48
C VAL A 13 12.27 20.75 -4.92
N ASP A 14 11.88 20.01 -5.94
CA ASP A 14 10.48 19.91 -6.39
C ASP A 14 9.66 18.87 -5.62
N VAL A 15 10.32 17.80 -5.17
CA VAL A 15 9.69 16.63 -4.53
C VAL A 15 10.57 16.11 -3.39
N ILE A 16 9.94 15.74 -2.28
CA ILE A 16 10.56 15.06 -1.14
C ILE A 16 9.95 13.66 -1.00
N SER A 17 10.79 12.65 -0.87
CA SER A 17 10.41 11.25 -0.62
C SER A 17 10.85 10.83 0.78
N ILE A 18 9.91 10.47 1.66
CA ILE A 18 10.19 10.09 3.05
C ILE A 18 9.65 8.68 3.34
N SER A 19 10.53 7.70 3.22
CA SER A 19 10.23 6.29 3.51
C SER A 19 10.38 5.95 5.00
N ILE A 20 9.93 6.87 5.88
CA ILE A 20 10.02 6.78 7.34
C ILE A 20 8.68 7.24 7.91
N GLY A 21 8.25 6.64 9.02
CA GLY A 21 7.06 7.02 9.76
C GLY A 21 7.25 6.76 11.25
N GLY A 22 6.44 7.42 12.07
CA GLY A 22 6.34 7.15 13.50
C GLY A 22 4.98 6.57 13.85
N ILE A 23 4.66 6.56 15.15
CA ILE A 23 3.28 6.31 15.58
C ILE A 23 2.37 7.49 15.18
N SER A 24 1.10 7.19 14.93
CA SER A 24 0.08 8.23 14.74
C SER A 24 0.08 9.24 15.88
N SER A 25 0.16 10.53 15.54
CA SER A 25 0.22 11.65 16.48
C SER A 25 -0.57 12.85 15.93
N PRO A 26 -1.04 13.79 16.78
CA PRO A 26 -1.60 15.05 16.30
C PRO A 26 -0.60 15.82 15.44
N PHE A 27 -1.06 16.50 14.38
CA PHE A 27 -0.15 17.08 13.38
C PHE A 27 0.78 18.18 13.90
N TRP A 28 0.42 18.85 15.00
CA TRP A 28 1.27 19.86 15.63
C TRP A 28 2.43 19.26 16.44
N ASP A 29 2.40 17.95 16.71
CA ASP A 29 3.45 17.18 17.41
C ASP A 29 4.14 16.15 16.49
N ASP A 30 3.74 16.09 15.22
CA ASP A 30 4.35 15.22 14.21
C ASP A 30 5.37 16.02 13.38
N ASN A 31 6.65 15.72 13.60
CA ASN A 31 7.76 16.37 12.90
C ASN A 31 7.71 16.20 11.37
N ILE A 32 7.19 15.08 10.85
CA ILE A 32 7.04 14.88 9.40
C ILE A 32 5.87 15.74 8.91
N ALA A 33 4.76 15.77 9.63
CA ALA A 33 3.62 16.62 9.28
C ALA A 33 3.98 18.10 9.23
N LEU A 34 4.72 18.61 10.23
CA LEU A 34 5.19 19.99 10.31
C LEU A 34 6.11 20.37 9.12
N GLY A 35 7.15 19.56 8.86
CA GLY A 35 8.06 19.80 7.75
C GLY A 35 7.36 19.66 6.39
N ALA A 36 6.44 18.70 6.26
CA ALA A 36 5.68 18.50 5.03
C ALA A 36 4.72 19.65 4.75
N PHE A 37 4.12 20.26 5.78
CA PHE A 37 3.28 21.44 5.61
C PHE A 37 4.10 22.60 5.05
N SER A 38 5.28 22.85 5.62
CA SER A 38 6.19 23.90 5.19
C SER A 38 6.67 23.68 3.74
N SER A 39 6.95 22.42 3.38
CA SER A 39 7.32 22.03 2.01
C SER A 39 6.17 22.27 1.02
N MET A 40 4.97 21.77 1.32
CA MET A 40 3.77 21.95 0.49
C MET A 40 3.42 23.43 0.31
N ALA A 41 3.55 24.24 1.37
CA ALA A 41 3.29 25.68 1.31
C ALA A 41 4.27 26.43 0.38
N LYS A 42 5.41 25.83 0.06
CA LYS A 42 6.39 26.32 -0.92
C LYS A 42 6.24 25.68 -2.30
N GLY A 43 5.21 24.87 -2.51
CA GLY A 43 4.94 24.20 -3.79
C GLY A 43 5.68 22.88 -3.98
N ILE A 44 6.29 22.33 -2.92
CA ILE A 44 7.09 21.10 -2.95
C ILE A 44 6.19 19.91 -2.61
N PHE A 45 6.20 18.89 -3.46
CA PHE A 45 5.40 17.68 -3.24
C PHE A 45 6.07 16.77 -2.19
N VAL A 46 5.29 16.19 -1.27
CA VAL A 46 5.82 15.26 -0.26
C VAL A 46 5.10 13.92 -0.35
N SER A 47 5.86 12.87 -0.64
CA SER A 47 5.41 11.48 -0.55
C SER A 47 5.98 10.83 0.70
N CYS A 48 5.13 10.13 1.45
CA CYS A 48 5.55 9.33 2.59
C CYS A 48 4.97 7.91 2.52
N SER A 49 5.70 6.95 3.08
CA SER A 49 5.24 5.57 3.24
C SER A 49 4.13 5.45 4.29
N ALA A 50 3.13 4.59 4.07
CA ALA A 50 2.03 4.38 5.03
C ALA A 50 2.45 3.63 6.33
N GLY A 51 3.50 2.81 6.28
CA GLY A 51 3.91 1.91 7.37
C GLY A 51 3.85 0.44 6.98
N ASN A 52 4.45 -0.43 7.79
CA ASN A 52 4.56 -1.87 7.54
C ASN A 52 3.95 -2.72 8.70
N GLU A 53 2.97 -2.16 9.40
CA GLU A 53 2.29 -2.73 10.58
C GLU A 53 0.88 -3.27 10.25
N GLY A 54 0.56 -3.45 8.97
CA GLY A 54 -0.61 -4.21 8.52
C GLY A 54 -0.55 -5.68 8.96
N PRO A 55 -1.60 -6.49 8.72
CA PRO A 55 -2.80 -6.20 7.92
C PRO A 55 -3.96 -5.62 8.74
N TYR A 56 -3.78 -5.29 10.02
CA TYR A 56 -4.91 -4.79 10.83
C TYR A 56 -5.24 -3.33 10.53
N ASN A 57 -6.50 -2.94 10.78
CA ASN A 57 -6.98 -1.57 10.58
C ASN A 57 -6.30 -0.57 11.53
N ALA A 58 -6.26 0.69 11.10
CA ALA A 58 -5.74 1.83 11.86
C ALA A 58 -4.29 1.61 12.34
N THR A 59 -3.44 1.12 11.45
CA THR A 59 -2.02 0.82 11.67
C THR A 59 -1.10 1.80 10.96
N LEU A 60 -1.64 2.62 10.05
CA LEU A 60 -0.83 3.56 9.27
C LEU A 60 -0.38 4.80 10.04
N SER A 61 0.61 5.49 9.46
CA SER A 61 1.16 6.77 9.91
C SER A 61 1.22 7.77 8.74
N ASN A 62 1.90 8.90 8.94
CA ASN A 62 2.05 9.96 7.91
C ASN A 62 0.69 10.47 7.40
N GLU A 63 -0.22 10.75 8.32
CA GLU A 63 -1.65 10.92 8.06
C GLU A 63 -2.06 12.32 7.59
N ALA A 64 -1.15 13.29 7.60
CA ALA A 64 -1.47 14.66 7.28
C ALA A 64 -2.04 14.79 5.85
N PRO A 65 -3.10 15.61 5.63
CA PRO A 65 -3.73 15.68 4.30
C PRO A 65 -2.82 16.26 3.21
N TRP A 66 -1.83 17.08 3.58
CA TRP A 66 -0.85 17.65 2.65
C TRP A 66 0.29 16.67 2.27
N ILE A 67 0.30 15.46 2.82
CA ILE A 67 1.24 14.37 2.47
C ILE A 67 0.54 13.38 1.57
N LEU A 68 1.18 12.90 0.49
CA LEU A 68 0.73 11.69 -0.23
C LEU A 68 1.21 10.45 0.54
N THR A 69 0.29 9.74 1.19
CA THR A 69 0.56 8.53 1.99
C THR A 69 0.38 7.28 1.14
N VAL A 70 1.45 6.50 0.98
CA VAL A 70 1.54 5.44 -0.02
C VAL A 70 1.58 4.05 0.63
N GLY A 71 0.57 3.22 0.34
CA GLY A 71 0.55 1.80 0.67
C GLY A 71 1.33 0.96 -0.36
N ALA A 72 1.63 -0.30 -0.02
CA ALA A 72 2.44 -1.20 -0.83
C ALA A 72 1.58 -2.27 -1.49
N SER A 73 1.91 -2.55 -2.75
CA SER A 73 1.31 -3.62 -3.54
C SER A 73 2.35 -4.38 -4.35
N THR A 74 1.96 -5.57 -4.80
CA THR A 74 2.78 -6.45 -5.63
C THR A 74 2.92 -5.93 -7.05
N THR A 75 3.93 -6.45 -7.75
CA THR A 75 4.06 -6.36 -9.21
C THR A 75 3.68 -7.71 -9.81
N ASP A 76 3.56 -7.79 -11.13
CA ASP A 76 3.24 -9.03 -11.86
C ASP A 76 4.45 -9.97 -12.02
N ARG A 77 5.59 -9.62 -11.41
CA ARG A 77 6.85 -10.35 -11.44
C ARG A 77 7.02 -11.24 -10.21
N GLN A 78 7.35 -12.51 -10.44
CA GLN A 78 7.61 -13.51 -9.42
C GLN A 78 8.99 -14.17 -9.62
N MET A 79 9.72 -14.41 -8.54
CA MET A 79 10.97 -15.17 -8.54
C MET A 79 10.69 -16.65 -8.33
N LYS A 80 10.09 -17.30 -9.34
CA LYS A 80 9.35 -18.55 -9.19
C LYS A 80 10.25 -19.74 -8.83
N ALA A 81 9.95 -20.38 -7.70
CA ALA A 81 10.58 -21.59 -7.20
C ALA A 81 9.50 -22.57 -6.67
N THR A 82 9.09 -23.52 -7.49
CA THR A 82 7.94 -24.41 -7.23
C THR A 82 8.36 -25.62 -6.40
N VAL A 83 7.61 -25.95 -5.36
CA VAL A 83 7.71 -27.24 -4.66
C VAL A 83 6.90 -28.28 -5.44
N SER A 84 7.54 -29.38 -5.85
CA SER A 84 6.87 -30.48 -6.54
C SER A 84 6.94 -31.76 -5.69
N LEU A 85 5.77 -32.31 -5.35
CA LEU A 85 5.62 -33.44 -4.45
C LEU A 85 5.66 -34.78 -5.18
N GLY A 86 6.00 -35.85 -4.46
CA GLY A 86 6.02 -37.21 -5.00
C GLY A 86 4.65 -37.74 -5.47
N ASN A 87 3.55 -37.09 -5.07
CA ASN A 87 2.20 -37.37 -5.56
C ASN A 87 1.80 -36.52 -6.80
N GLY A 88 2.71 -35.71 -7.32
CA GLY A 88 2.51 -34.86 -8.50
C GLY A 88 1.85 -33.50 -8.23
N VAL A 89 1.51 -33.18 -6.98
CA VAL A 89 1.00 -31.84 -6.61
C VAL A 89 2.15 -30.83 -6.61
N GLU A 90 1.88 -29.64 -7.13
CA GLU A 90 2.83 -28.53 -7.14
C GLU A 90 2.31 -27.34 -6.33
N TYR A 91 3.21 -26.68 -5.61
CA TYR A 91 2.96 -25.42 -4.92
C TYR A 91 3.96 -24.38 -5.39
N ASP A 92 3.45 -23.27 -5.93
CA ASP A 92 4.29 -22.18 -6.38
C ASP A 92 4.80 -21.37 -5.17
N GLY A 93 6.12 -21.15 -5.16
CA GLY A 93 6.80 -20.34 -4.17
C GLY A 93 7.75 -19.35 -4.82
N GLU A 94 8.45 -18.56 -4.00
CA GLU A 94 9.44 -17.60 -4.46
C GLU A 94 10.80 -17.72 -3.77
N SER A 95 11.86 -17.46 -4.53
CA SER A 95 13.25 -17.46 -4.07
C SER A 95 14.16 -16.65 -4.99
N ASN A 96 15.00 -15.77 -4.42
CA ASN A 96 16.05 -15.09 -5.17
C ASN A 96 17.26 -16.02 -5.40
N SER A 97 17.48 -16.99 -4.51
CA SER A 97 18.59 -17.94 -4.62
C SER A 97 18.20 -19.17 -5.45
N GLN A 98 18.49 -19.10 -6.75
CA GLN A 98 18.13 -20.13 -7.73
C GLN A 98 19.39 -20.80 -8.34
N PRO A 99 20.00 -21.79 -7.65
CA PRO A 99 21.18 -22.50 -8.15
C PRO A 99 20.89 -23.31 -9.42
N ASN A 100 21.71 -23.11 -10.47
CA ASN A 100 21.57 -23.80 -11.76
C ASN A 100 21.91 -25.30 -11.71
N ASP A 101 22.66 -25.73 -10.71
CA ASP A 101 23.18 -27.09 -10.52
C ASP A 101 22.35 -27.91 -9.53
N PHE A 102 21.26 -27.36 -9.00
CA PHE A 102 20.36 -28.10 -8.11
C PHE A 102 19.43 -29.01 -8.93
N PRO A 103 19.57 -30.35 -8.86
CA PRO A 103 18.79 -31.24 -9.69
C PRO A 103 17.33 -31.29 -9.20
N PRO A 104 16.34 -31.34 -10.11
CA PRO A 104 14.93 -31.47 -9.78
C PRO A 104 14.58 -32.92 -9.36
N THR A 105 15.33 -33.46 -8.41
CA THR A 105 15.20 -34.85 -7.94
C THR A 105 14.32 -34.89 -6.69
N LEU A 106 13.37 -35.81 -6.67
CA LEU A 106 12.58 -36.10 -5.48
C LEU A 106 13.49 -36.66 -4.39
N VAL A 107 13.54 -35.97 -3.27
CA VAL A 107 14.22 -36.42 -2.04
C VAL A 107 13.20 -36.49 -0.90
N PRO A 108 13.49 -37.23 0.18
CA PRO A 108 12.59 -37.23 1.34
C PRO A 108 12.41 -35.82 1.89
N ILE A 109 11.20 -35.48 2.31
CA ILE A 109 10.90 -34.22 3.01
C ILE A 109 10.53 -34.50 4.46
N VAL A 110 10.98 -33.64 5.37
CA VAL A 110 10.69 -33.75 6.80
C VAL A 110 10.18 -32.42 7.35
N TYR A 111 9.27 -32.50 8.31
CA TYR A 111 8.82 -31.36 9.10
C TYR A 111 9.16 -31.62 10.58
N PRO A 112 10.25 -31.04 11.11
CA PRO A 112 10.71 -31.31 12.48
C PRO A 112 9.65 -31.06 13.56
N ALA A 113 8.72 -30.14 13.33
CA ALA A 113 7.67 -29.82 14.29
C ALA A 113 6.47 -30.78 14.27
N LEU A 114 6.32 -31.67 13.28
CA LEU A 114 5.12 -32.49 13.09
C LEU A 114 4.73 -33.31 14.33
N ASN A 115 5.72 -33.80 15.09
CA ASN A 115 5.51 -34.60 16.31
C ASN A 115 6.40 -34.12 17.47
N SER A 116 6.79 -32.85 17.47
CA SER A 116 7.68 -32.29 18.49
C SER A 116 6.93 -31.35 19.43
N SER A 117 7.15 -31.50 20.73
CA SER A 117 6.69 -30.54 21.75
C SER A 117 7.67 -29.37 21.94
N TYR A 118 8.84 -29.43 21.32
CA TYR A 118 9.84 -28.36 21.40
C TYR A 118 9.46 -27.24 20.42
N VAL A 119 9.15 -26.06 20.97
CA VAL A 119 8.72 -24.88 20.20
C VAL A 119 9.74 -24.48 19.13
N GLY A 120 11.03 -24.64 19.42
CA GLY A 120 12.10 -24.33 18.47
C GLY A 120 12.09 -25.22 17.21
N ALA A 121 11.38 -26.35 17.22
CA ALA A 121 11.22 -27.20 16.05
C ALA A 121 10.39 -26.56 14.93
N PHE A 122 9.44 -25.67 15.26
CA PHE A 122 8.69 -24.91 14.26
C PHE A 122 9.61 -24.08 13.38
N VAL A 123 10.57 -23.39 13.99
CA VAL A 123 11.53 -22.53 13.30
C VAL A 123 12.78 -23.26 12.82
N CYS A 124 12.83 -24.60 12.92
CA CYS A 124 14.01 -25.40 12.59
C CYS A 124 15.27 -24.99 13.36
N SER A 125 15.13 -24.76 14.67
CA SER A 125 16.29 -24.50 15.55
C SER A 125 17.27 -25.68 15.49
N PRO A 126 18.59 -25.45 15.67
CA PRO A 126 19.62 -26.48 15.54
C PRO A 126 19.31 -27.79 16.27
N GLU A 127 18.74 -27.72 17.48
CA GLU A 127 18.40 -28.85 18.34
C GLU A 127 17.30 -29.75 17.75
N SER A 128 16.49 -29.22 16.83
CA SER A 128 15.40 -29.95 16.18
C SER A 128 15.81 -30.66 14.89
N LEU A 129 16.98 -30.33 14.33
CA LEU A 129 17.44 -30.78 13.01
C LEU A 129 18.14 -32.14 13.06
N THR A 130 17.44 -33.14 13.59
CA THR A 130 17.94 -34.52 13.65
C THR A 130 17.50 -35.34 12.42
N ASN A 131 18.38 -36.17 11.87
CA ASN A 131 18.10 -37.03 10.70
C ASN A 131 17.61 -36.28 9.45
N VAL A 132 18.14 -35.08 9.18
CA VAL A 132 17.77 -34.23 8.03
C VAL A 132 18.75 -34.29 6.85
N GLU A 133 19.88 -34.99 7.01
CA GLU A 133 20.92 -35.09 5.97
C GLU A 133 20.35 -35.61 4.64
N GLY A 134 20.61 -34.88 3.55
CA GLY A 134 20.14 -35.21 2.19
C GLY A 134 18.62 -35.02 1.97
N LYS A 135 17.90 -34.40 2.90
CA LYS A 135 16.43 -34.21 2.83
C LYS A 135 16.04 -32.75 2.61
N LEU A 136 14.82 -32.52 2.12
CA LEU A 136 14.19 -31.20 2.23
C LEU A 136 13.61 -31.02 3.62
N VAL A 137 13.77 -29.82 4.20
CA VAL A 137 13.24 -29.49 5.53
C VAL A 137 12.20 -28.40 5.42
N LEU A 138 10.99 -28.67 5.91
CA LEU A 138 9.93 -27.68 6.05
C LEU A 138 10.11 -26.92 7.36
N CYS A 139 10.11 -25.59 7.30
CA CYS A 139 10.30 -24.73 8.46
C CYS A 139 9.28 -23.59 8.47
N GLY A 140 8.75 -23.27 9.65
CA GLY A 140 7.98 -22.04 9.88
C GLY A 140 8.87 -20.82 9.85
N THR A 141 8.33 -19.62 9.76
CA THR A 141 9.07 -18.34 9.87
C THR A 141 9.32 -17.94 11.32
N GLY A 142 10.05 -16.84 11.54
CA GLY A 142 10.37 -16.31 12.87
C GLY A 142 11.27 -15.07 12.74
N ASP A 143 11.80 -14.56 13.86
CA ASP A 143 12.53 -13.28 13.88
C ASP A 143 13.90 -13.28 13.16
N ALA A 144 14.37 -14.45 12.72
CA ALA A 144 15.63 -14.59 11.99
C ALA A 144 15.46 -14.31 10.50
N THR A 145 16.47 -13.66 9.90
CA THR A 145 16.53 -13.50 8.44
C THR A 145 16.53 -14.85 7.73
N ALA A 146 16.06 -14.89 6.47
CA ALA A 146 16.04 -16.09 5.65
C ALA A 146 17.43 -16.78 5.54
N ILE A 147 18.49 -15.98 5.40
CA ILE A 147 19.90 -16.43 5.40
C ILE A 147 20.27 -17.07 6.74
N ALA A 148 20.05 -16.37 7.85
CA ALA A 148 20.38 -16.86 9.19
C ALA A 148 19.62 -18.14 9.54
N LYS A 149 18.38 -18.24 9.07
CA LYS A 149 17.52 -19.40 9.25
C LYS A 149 17.95 -20.62 8.43
N GLY A 150 18.43 -20.39 7.22
CA GLY A 150 18.97 -21.46 6.38
C GLY A 150 20.28 -22.04 6.90
N GLN A 151 21.04 -21.29 7.71
CA GLN A 151 22.38 -21.72 8.14
C GLN A 151 22.37 -23.00 8.98
N PRO A 152 21.57 -23.15 10.06
CA PRO A 152 21.47 -24.41 10.77
C PRO A 152 21.01 -25.59 9.91
N VAL A 153 20.06 -25.34 8.98
CA VAL A 153 19.53 -26.36 8.08
C VAL A 153 20.62 -26.87 7.13
N LYS A 154 21.44 -25.95 6.61
CA LYS A 154 22.61 -26.27 5.81
C LYS A 154 23.67 -27.03 6.60
N ASP A 155 23.99 -26.59 7.81
CA ASP A 155 25.00 -27.21 8.68
C ASP A 155 24.60 -28.64 9.08
N ALA A 156 23.30 -28.92 9.19
CA ALA A 156 22.76 -30.26 9.43
C ALA A 156 22.76 -31.17 8.19
N GLY A 157 23.31 -30.71 7.06
CA GLY A 157 23.47 -31.49 5.82
C GLY A 157 22.20 -31.66 4.99
N ALA A 158 21.16 -30.85 5.22
CA ALA A 158 19.93 -30.92 4.43
C ALA A 158 20.18 -30.58 2.95
N ALA A 159 19.39 -31.19 2.06
CA ALA A 159 19.44 -30.90 0.62
C ALA A 159 18.84 -29.52 0.28
N GLY A 160 17.91 -29.03 1.11
CA GLY A 160 17.27 -27.73 0.90
C GLY A 160 16.19 -27.44 1.95
N MET A 161 15.60 -26.25 1.84
CA MET A 161 14.62 -25.75 2.82
C MET A 161 13.35 -25.24 2.12
N ILE A 162 12.19 -25.50 2.71
CA ILE A 162 10.93 -24.88 2.33
C ILE A 162 10.47 -24.04 3.52
N LEU A 163 10.29 -22.74 3.32
CA LEU A 163 9.73 -21.84 4.32
C LEU A 163 8.22 -21.69 4.13
N MET A 164 7.50 -21.69 5.25
CA MET A 164 6.06 -21.48 5.29
C MET A 164 5.74 -20.04 5.67
N ASN A 165 4.86 -19.38 4.92
CA ASN A 165 4.23 -18.14 5.36
C ASN A 165 3.41 -18.35 6.65
N GLU A 166 3.31 -17.29 7.45
CA GLU A 166 2.35 -17.15 8.55
C GLU A 166 0.96 -16.84 8.00
N ASP A 167 -0.07 -17.01 8.84
CA ASP A 167 -1.46 -16.77 8.43
C ASP A 167 -1.67 -15.33 7.94
N ILE A 168 -1.05 -14.36 8.63
CA ILE A 168 -1.13 -12.92 8.31
C ILE A 168 -0.48 -12.60 6.96
N GLU A 169 0.43 -13.42 6.45
CA GLU A 169 1.13 -13.17 5.19
C GLU A 169 0.34 -13.72 3.99
N GLY A 170 -0.52 -14.72 4.21
CA GLY A 170 -1.36 -15.31 3.18
C GLY A 170 -0.57 -15.72 1.92
N TYR A 171 -0.92 -15.13 0.78
CA TYR A 171 -0.31 -15.32 -0.53
C TYR A 171 0.76 -14.28 -0.88
N SER A 172 1.08 -13.34 0.03
CA SER A 172 2.24 -12.46 -0.15
C SER A 172 3.51 -13.25 0.13
N ILE A 173 4.28 -13.63 -0.89
CA ILE A 173 5.49 -14.46 -0.72
C ILE A 173 6.75 -13.60 -0.93
N PRO A 174 7.44 -13.18 0.14
CA PRO A 174 8.69 -12.44 -0.01
C PRO A 174 9.76 -13.30 -0.67
N ALA A 175 10.34 -12.79 -1.75
CA ALA A 175 11.47 -13.41 -2.41
C ALA A 175 12.75 -13.04 -1.65
N HIS A 176 13.36 -14.02 -0.98
CA HIS A 176 14.56 -13.84 -0.18
C HIS A 176 15.75 -14.58 -0.77
N ASP A 177 16.93 -14.14 -0.34
CA ASP A 177 18.18 -14.88 -0.50
C ASP A 177 18.36 -15.91 0.62
N TYR A 178 19.00 -17.03 0.28
CA TYR A 178 19.20 -18.19 1.15
C TYR A 178 20.62 -18.73 1.00
N VAL A 179 21.15 -19.35 2.07
CA VAL A 179 22.49 -19.95 2.09
C VAL A 179 22.54 -21.36 1.48
N LEU A 180 21.38 -21.93 1.17
CA LEU A 180 21.14 -23.26 0.59
C LEU A 180 19.94 -23.19 -0.37
N PRO A 181 19.74 -24.18 -1.26
CA PRO A 181 18.56 -24.24 -2.12
C PRO A 181 17.27 -24.17 -1.29
N ALA A 182 16.44 -23.15 -1.54
CA ALA A 182 15.23 -22.95 -0.77
C ALA A 182 14.15 -22.22 -1.54
N THR A 183 12.91 -22.37 -1.07
CA THR A 183 11.73 -21.62 -1.54
C THR A 183 10.81 -21.32 -0.38
N ARG A 184 10.04 -20.24 -0.50
CA ARG A 184 8.97 -19.90 0.43
C ARG A 184 7.61 -20.08 -0.25
N ILE A 185 6.65 -20.67 0.45
CA ILE A 185 5.30 -20.94 -0.08
C ILE A 185 4.22 -20.25 0.77
N SER A 186 3.03 -20.08 0.17
CA SER A 186 1.88 -19.45 0.83
C SER A 186 1.44 -20.22 2.08
N TYR A 187 0.69 -19.55 2.97
CA TYR A 187 0.19 -20.21 4.18
C TYR A 187 -0.74 -21.38 3.84
N ALA A 188 -1.62 -21.20 2.85
CA ALA A 188 -2.55 -22.25 2.41
C ALA A 188 -1.80 -23.47 1.86
N ASP A 189 -0.79 -23.24 1.03
CA ASP A 189 0.04 -24.32 0.47
C ASP A 189 0.87 -25.02 1.54
N ALA A 190 1.37 -24.27 2.53
CA ALA A 190 2.06 -24.82 3.68
C ALA A 190 1.17 -25.78 4.50
N GLN A 191 -0.10 -25.41 4.75
CA GLN A 191 -1.05 -26.31 5.42
C GLN A 191 -1.29 -27.60 4.62
N ASN A 192 -1.43 -27.48 3.29
CA ASN A 192 -1.59 -28.64 2.42
C ASN A 192 -0.32 -29.52 2.37
N LEU A 193 0.87 -28.90 2.42
CA LEU A 193 2.14 -29.61 2.49
C LEU A 193 2.31 -30.36 3.81
N ILE A 194 1.95 -29.76 4.95
CA ILE A 194 1.95 -30.43 6.26
C ILE A 194 1.03 -31.65 6.22
N ALA A 195 -0.18 -31.50 5.67
CA ALA A 195 -1.13 -32.60 5.52
C ALA A 195 -0.57 -33.74 4.65
N TYR A 196 0.11 -33.40 3.54
CA TYR A 196 0.80 -34.38 2.70
C TYR A 196 1.88 -35.14 3.47
N ILE A 197 2.76 -34.45 4.21
CA ILE A 197 3.84 -35.07 4.99
C ILE A 197 3.27 -36.06 6.01
N ASN A 198 2.12 -35.73 6.62
CA ASN A 198 1.46 -36.60 7.60
C ASN A 198 0.68 -37.77 6.96
N SER A 199 0.40 -37.71 5.66
CA SER A 199 -0.44 -38.70 4.97
C SER A 199 0.29 -39.97 4.51
N THR A 200 1.63 -39.94 4.49
CA THR A 200 2.47 -41.04 3.99
C THR A 200 3.69 -41.27 4.87
N SER A 201 4.17 -42.51 4.94
CA SER A 201 5.41 -42.86 5.66
C SER A 201 6.69 -42.48 4.90
N THR A 202 6.58 -42.15 3.61
CA THR A 202 7.70 -41.79 2.72
C THR A 202 7.38 -40.53 1.91
N PRO A 203 7.19 -39.38 2.57
CA PRO A 203 6.90 -38.14 1.86
C PRO A 203 8.14 -37.68 1.08
N MET A 204 7.94 -37.34 -0.20
CA MET A 204 8.99 -36.93 -1.12
C MET A 204 8.64 -35.59 -1.74
N ALA A 205 9.64 -34.73 -1.95
CA ALA A 205 9.47 -33.46 -2.63
C ALA A 205 10.76 -33.04 -3.36
N SER A 206 10.63 -32.07 -4.25
CA SER A 206 11.73 -31.40 -4.94
C SER A 206 11.43 -29.90 -5.06
N ILE A 207 12.46 -29.10 -5.34
CA ILE A 207 12.32 -27.66 -5.65
C ILE A 207 12.69 -27.46 -7.11
N LEU A 208 11.80 -26.83 -7.87
CA LEU A 208 11.97 -26.48 -9.28
C LEU A 208 12.18 -24.98 -9.39
N PHE A 209 13.41 -24.55 -9.64
CA PHE A 209 13.73 -23.15 -9.91
C PHE A 209 13.36 -22.80 -11.36
N LYS A 210 12.41 -21.86 -11.50
CA LYS A 210 11.83 -21.46 -12.80
C LYS A 210 12.29 -20.07 -13.25
N GLY A 211 13.19 -19.43 -12.50
CA GLY A 211 13.70 -18.09 -12.77
C GLY A 211 12.67 -16.99 -12.49
N THR A 212 12.84 -15.86 -13.16
CA THR A 212 11.87 -14.76 -13.13
C THR A 212 10.72 -15.03 -14.09
N VAL A 213 9.49 -15.01 -13.59
CA VAL A 213 8.25 -15.11 -14.38
C VAL A 213 7.48 -13.80 -14.26
N ILE A 214 6.89 -13.34 -15.35
CA ILE A 214 6.10 -12.11 -15.42
C ILE A 214 4.69 -12.46 -15.93
N GLY A 215 3.69 -11.74 -15.46
CA GLY A 215 2.30 -11.90 -15.87
C GLY A 215 1.44 -12.57 -14.80
N ASP A 216 1.76 -12.40 -13.52
CA ASP A 216 0.83 -12.74 -12.46
C ASP A 216 -0.44 -11.89 -12.58
N LYS A 217 -1.56 -12.56 -12.87
CA LYS A 217 -2.86 -11.94 -13.04
C LYS A 217 -3.39 -11.30 -11.74
N HIS A 218 -2.91 -11.73 -10.58
CA HIS A 218 -3.35 -11.19 -9.29
C HIS A 218 -2.80 -9.80 -9.03
N ALA A 219 -1.70 -9.42 -9.70
CA ALA A 219 -1.06 -8.13 -9.52
C ALA A 219 -1.88 -6.95 -10.08
N PRO A 220 -1.92 -5.81 -9.38
CA PRO A 220 -1.42 -5.63 -8.03
C PRO A 220 -2.36 -6.25 -6.97
N THR A 221 -1.74 -6.82 -5.94
CA THR A 221 -2.36 -7.25 -4.68
C THR A 221 -1.77 -6.41 -3.55
N VAL A 222 -2.56 -6.01 -2.56
CA VAL A 222 -2.04 -5.29 -1.38
C VAL A 222 -1.10 -6.21 -0.59
N ALA A 223 0.10 -5.72 -0.30
CA ALA A 223 1.06 -6.47 0.51
C ALA A 223 0.55 -6.61 1.95
N PHE A 224 0.73 -7.78 2.56
CA PHE A 224 0.20 -8.06 3.91
C PHE A 224 0.60 -7.03 4.98
N PHE A 225 1.87 -6.60 4.94
CA PHE A 225 2.40 -5.63 5.91
C PHE A 225 1.90 -4.21 5.66
N SER A 226 1.34 -3.89 4.49
CA SER A 226 0.97 -2.51 4.16
C SER A 226 -0.03 -1.97 5.18
N SER A 227 0.39 -0.98 5.97
CA SER A 227 -0.45 -0.41 7.03
C SER A 227 -1.75 0.16 6.46
N ARG A 228 -2.83 0.02 7.24
CA ARG A 228 -4.21 0.31 6.81
C ARG A 228 -4.83 1.45 7.59
N GLY A 229 -5.76 2.14 6.95
CA GLY A 229 -6.63 3.10 7.61
C GLY A 229 -7.68 2.43 8.50
N PRO A 230 -8.62 3.20 9.07
CA PRO A 230 -8.75 4.65 8.95
C PRO A 230 -7.58 5.42 9.60
N SER A 231 -7.42 6.69 9.22
CA SER A 231 -6.55 7.61 9.97
C SER A 231 -7.07 7.77 11.41
N ARG A 232 -6.16 7.72 12.39
CA ARG A 232 -6.43 8.04 13.79
C ARG A 232 -6.32 9.55 14.05
N ALA A 233 -5.37 10.23 13.41
CA ALA A 233 -5.13 11.66 13.61
C ALA A 233 -6.20 12.54 12.96
N SER A 234 -6.75 12.13 11.82
CA SER A 234 -7.86 12.79 11.12
C SER A 234 -8.76 11.77 10.43
N PRO A 235 -9.68 11.11 11.17
CA PRO A 235 -10.58 10.09 10.62
C PRO A 235 -11.47 10.55 9.46
N GLY A 236 -11.69 11.85 9.29
CA GLY A 236 -12.46 12.41 8.17
C GLY A 236 -11.67 12.53 6.86
N ILE A 237 -10.40 12.14 6.86
CA ILE A 237 -9.53 12.08 5.68
C ILE A 237 -9.15 10.61 5.44
N LEU A 238 -9.48 10.10 4.24
CA LEU A 238 -9.18 8.71 3.88
C LEU A 238 -7.67 8.50 3.78
N LYS A 239 -7.18 7.42 4.40
CA LYS A 239 -5.80 6.95 4.30
C LYS A 239 -5.74 5.41 4.18
N PRO A 240 -4.72 4.83 3.50
CA PRO A 240 -3.71 5.54 2.71
C PRO A 240 -4.36 6.26 1.53
N ASP A 241 -3.64 7.17 0.88
CA ASP A 241 -4.20 7.90 -0.26
C ASP A 241 -4.29 6.99 -1.48
N ILE A 242 -3.31 6.10 -1.65
CA ILE A 242 -3.10 5.30 -2.85
C ILE A 242 -2.11 4.16 -2.55
N ILE A 243 -2.06 3.14 -3.40
CA ILE A 243 -1.02 2.09 -3.37
C ILE A 243 -0.12 2.14 -4.62
N GLY A 244 1.10 1.64 -4.47
CA GLY A 244 2.03 1.44 -5.58
C GLY A 244 2.98 0.27 -5.37
N PRO A 245 3.89 0.01 -6.33
CA PRO A 245 4.83 -1.10 -6.25
C PRO A 245 5.74 -1.02 -5.03
N GLY A 246 5.58 -1.96 -4.10
CA GLY A 246 6.32 -1.96 -2.83
C GLY A 246 6.71 -3.35 -2.34
N PHE A 247 6.47 -4.39 -3.14
CA PHE A 247 6.76 -5.77 -2.77
C PHE A 247 7.75 -6.39 -3.75
N ASN A 248 8.82 -7.00 -3.23
CA ASN A 248 9.90 -7.62 -4.00
C ASN A 248 10.51 -6.63 -5.02
N ILE A 249 10.90 -5.43 -4.58
CA ILE A 249 11.45 -4.37 -5.44
C ILE A 249 12.97 -4.43 -5.46
N LEU A 250 13.55 -4.51 -6.66
CA LEU A 250 14.99 -4.52 -6.89
C LEU A 250 15.52 -3.09 -6.99
N ALA A 251 16.51 -2.72 -6.17
CA ALA A 251 17.15 -1.41 -6.22
C ALA A 251 18.65 -1.51 -5.90
N ALA A 252 19.38 -0.41 -6.14
CA ALA A 252 20.80 -0.32 -5.79
C ALA A 252 21.01 -0.53 -4.29
N TRP A 253 22.09 -1.21 -3.93
CA TRP A 253 22.46 -1.53 -2.55
C TRP A 253 23.93 -1.23 -2.32
N PRO A 254 24.37 -0.80 -1.12
CA PRO A 254 25.77 -0.42 -0.89
C PRO A 254 26.77 -1.59 -0.91
N THR A 255 26.31 -2.82 -0.69
CA THR A 255 27.17 -4.02 -0.59
C THR A 255 26.55 -5.21 -1.32
N SER A 256 27.37 -6.22 -1.66
CA SER A 256 26.84 -7.46 -2.26
C SER A 256 26.12 -8.30 -1.22
N ILE A 257 24.88 -8.71 -1.51
CA ILE A 257 24.11 -9.63 -0.66
C ILE A 257 24.70 -11.04 -0.69
N GLU A 258 25.29 -11.43 -1.83
CA GLU A 258 26.01 -12.70 -2.02
C GLU A 258 27.45 -12.68 -1.48
N ASN A 259 27.86 -11.58 -0.83
CA ASN A 259 29.23 -11.34 -0.37
C ASN A 259 30.29 -11.44 -1.49
N ASN A 260 29.89 -11.15 -2.73
CA ASN A 260 30.79 -11.11 -3.87
C ASN A 260 31.59 -9.81 -3.84
N THR A 261 32.86 -9.91 -3.42
CA THR A 261 33.78 -8.77 -3.33
C THR A 261 34.36 -8.33 -4.69
N HIS A 262 34.03 -9.04 -5.77
CA HIS A 262 34.51 -8.76 -7.12
C HIS A 262 33.52 -7.96 -7.98
N THR A 263 32.38 -7.52 -7.43
CA THR A 263 31.42 -6.66 -8.14
C THR A 263 31.29 -5.28 -7.48
N ASN A 264 31.28 -4.24 -8.30
CA ASN A 264 30.94 -2.86 -7.89
C ASN A 264 29.48 -2.51 -8.18
N LEU A 265 28.72 -3.42 -8.80
CA LEU A 265 27.30 -3.26 -9.09
C LEU A 265 26.52 -4.18 -8.17
N THR A 266 25.97 -3.60 -7.11
CA THR A 266 25.31 -4.30 -6.03
C THR A 266 23.85 -3.89 -5.97
N PHE A 267 22.98 -4.89 -5.92
CA PHE A 267 21.53 -4.72 -5.87
C PHE A 267 20.96 -5.59 -4.76
N ASN A 268 19.80 -5.19 -4.25
CA ASN A 268 19.04 -5.96 -3.30
C ASN A 268 17.56 -5.87 -3.64
N MET A 269 16.83 -6.95 -3.36
CA MET A 269 15.39 -7.01 -3.50
C MET A 269 14.75 -6.96 -2.12
N ILE A 270 13.99 -5.89 -1.86
CA ILE A 270 13.33 -5.70 -0.57
C ILE A 270 11.88 -5.26 -0.75
N SER A 271 11.12 -5.40 0.34
CA SER A 271 9.70 -5.10 0.40
C SER A 271 9.42 -4.08 1.50
N GLY A 272 8.46 -3.19 1.25
CA GLY A 272 8.00 -2.19 2.19
C GLY A 272 7.19 -1.09 1.50
N THR A 273 6.33 -0.41 2.27
CA THR A 273 5.78 0.90 1.84
C THR A 273 6.90 1.92 1.59
N SER A 274 8.07 1.71 2.20
CA SER A 274 9.33 2.40 1.93
C SER A 274 9.81 2.28 0.47
N MET A 275 9.42 1.24 -0.26
CA MET A 275 9.71 1.07 -1.69
C MET A 275 8.61 1.66 -2.57
N ALA A 276 7.36 1.66 -2.11
CA ALA A 276 6.24 2.28 -2.84
C ALA A 276 6.31 3.82 -2.81
N CYS A 277 6.70 4.41 -1.68
CA CYS A 277 6.89 5.86 -1.53
C CYS A 277 7.77 6.49 -2.64
N PRO A 278 9.01 6.03 -2.88
CA PRO A 278 9.86 6.63 -3.92
C PRO A 278 9.35 6.40 -5.35
N HIS A 279 8.58 5.33 -5.62
CA HIS A 279 7.90 5.20 -6.91
C HIS A 279 6.94 6.36 -7.14
N LEU A 280 6.12 6.69 -6.15
CA LEU A 280 5.12 7.76 -6.29
C LEU A 280 5.73 9.16 -6.16
N ALA A 281 6.86 9.32 -5.44
CA ALA A 281 7.67 10.52 -5.54
C ALA A 281 8.20 10.73 -6.97
N GLY A 282 8.67 9.67 -7.63
CA GLY A 282 9.09 9.70 -9.03
C GLY A 282 7.96 10.06 -9.98
N VAL A 283 6.77 9.47 -9.80
CA VAL A 283 5.56 9.85 -10.56
C VAL A 283 5.22 11.31 -10.36
N ALA A 284 5.24 11.81 -9.11
CA ALA A 284 4.97 13.21 -8.81
C ALA A 284 5.99 14.15 -9.47
N ALA A 285 7.26 13.77 -9.52
CA ALA A 285 8.30 14.55 -10.21
C ALA A 285 8.06 14.62 -11.72
N LEU A 286 7.68 13.50 -12.35
CA LEU A 286 7.32 13.49 -13.78
C LEU A 286 6.10 14.37 -14.07
N LEU A 287 5.08 14.31 -13.21
CA LEU A 287 3.90 15.17 -13.32
C LEU A 287 4.25 16.65 -13.11
N LYS A 288 5.15 16.98 -12.18
CA LYS A 288 5.64 18.35 -11.97
C LYS A 288 6.41 18.86 -13.19
N CYS A 289 7.20 18.01 -13.85
CA CYS A 289 7.87 18.36 -15.10
C CYS A 289 6.89 18.60 -16.25
N ALA A 290 5.85 17.76 -16.37
CA ALA A 290 4.83 17.90 -17.41
C ALA A 290 3.88 19.07 -17.16
N HIS A 291 3.61 19.39 -15.89
CA HIS A 291 2.71 20.46 -15.43
C HIS A 291 3.39 21.35 -14.38
N PRO A 292 4.34 22.22 -14.77
CA PRO A 292 5.15 23.00 -13.83
C PRO A 292 4.33 23.92 -12.91
N ASP A 293 3.14 24.32 -13.34
CA ASP A 293 2.25 25.22 -12.61
C ASP A 293 1.31 24.49 -11.63
N TRP A 294 1.29 23.16 -11.62
CA TRP A 294 0.48 22.41 -10.66
C TRP A 294 1.03 22.52 -9.25
N SER A 295 0.11 22.73 -8.31
CA SER A 295 0.38 22.66 -6.87
C SER A 295 0.65 21.21 -6.43
N PRO A 296 1.22 20.99 -5.23
CA PRO A 296 1.30 19.65 -4.65
C PRO A 296 -0.06 18.95 -4.54
N ALA A 297 -1.11 19.69 -4.18
CA ALA A 297 -2.47 19.16 -4.05
C ALA A 297 -3.06 18.77 -5.42
N ALA A 298 -2.79 19.54 -6.47
CA ALA A 298 -3.17 19.23 -7.85
C ALA A 298 -2.53 17.93 -8.34
N ILE A 299 -1.21 17.77 -8.14
CA ILE A 299 -0.48 16.53 -8.48
C ILE A 299 -1.04 15.35 -7.70
N LYS A 300 -1.27 15.51 -6.39
CA LYS A 300 -1.86 14.48 -5.54
C LYS A 300 -3.26 14.10 -6.03
N SER A 301 -4.09 15.08 -6.36
CA SER A 301 -5.42 14.84 -6.92
C SER A 301 -5.34 14.05 -8.20
N ALA A 302 -4.46 14.42 -9.15
CA ALA A 302 -4.31 13.72 -10.42
C ALA A 302 -3.92 12.25 -10.22
N ILE A 303 -2.98 11.99 -9.30
CA ILE A 303 -2.55 10.63 -8.93
C ILE A 303 -3.72 9.82 -8.36
N MET A 304 -4.49 10.39 -7.43
CA MET A 304 -5.59 9.69 -6.76
C MET A 304 -6.79 9.44 -7.70
N THR A 305 -7.25 10.46 -8.42
CA THR A 305 -8.52 10.38 -9.16
C THR A 305 -8.44 9.52 -10.42
N THR A 306 -7.23 9.21 -10.87
CA THR A 306 -6.95 8.41 -12.07
C THR A 306 -6.45 7.00 -11.79
N ALA A 307 -6.32 6.63 -10.50
CA ALA A 307 -5.86 5.32 -10.08
C ALA A 307 -6.73 4.18 -10.65
N ASP A 308 -6.16 3.00 -10.78
CA ASP A 308 -6.86 1.79 -11.21
C ASP A 308 -7.38 0.99 -10.00
N LEU A 309 -8.53 0.33 -10.17
CA LEU A 309 -9.18 -0.47 -9.11
C LEU A 309 -9.13 -1.97 -9.38
N PHE A 310 -8.60 -2.38 -10.53
CA PHE A 310 -8.60 -3.75 -10.98
C PHE A 310 -7.17 -4.25 -11.15
N ASN A 311 -6.97 -5.53 -10.84
CA ASN A 311 -5.74 -6.24 -11.17
C ASN A 311 -5.69 -6.65 -12.64
N LEU A 312 -4.57 -7.21 -13.08
CA LEU A 312 -4.35 -7.66 -14.46
C LEU A 312 -5.32 -8.79 -14.87
N GLY A 313 -5.89 -9.50 -13.91
CA GLY A 313 -6.96 -10.48 -14.09
C GLY A 313 -8.36 -9.88 -14.26
N ASN A 314 -8.50 -8.55 -14.27
CA ASN A 314 -9.77 -7.80 -14.29
C ASN A 314 -10.68 -8.04 -13.08
N ASN A 315 -10.13 -8.50 -11.95
CA ASN A 315 -10.82 -8.52 -10.67
C ASN A 315 -10.52 -7.24 -9.89
N PRO A 316 -11.39 -6.81 -8.96
CA PRO A 316 -11.02 -5.76 -8.01
C PRO A 316 -9.68 -6.09 -7.34
N ILE A 317 -8.85 -5.09 -7.07
CA ILE A 317 -7.57 -5.27 -6.37
C ILE A 317 -7.81 -6.09 -5.10
N GLU A 318 -6.99 -7.12 -4.93
CA GLU A 318 -7.09 -8.09 -3.85
C GLU A 318 -6.16 -7.73 -2.68
N ASP A 319 -6.43 -8.26 -1.51
CA ASP A 319 -5.54 -8.25 -0.34
C ASP A 319 -4.69 -9.54 -0.29
N GLU A 320 -3.85 -9.67 0.73
CA GLU A 320 -2.94 -10.80 0.94
C GLU A 320 -3.63 -12.16 0.99
N ARG A 321 -4.95 -12.20 1.17
CA ARG A 321 -5.77 -13.42 1.25
C ARG A 321 -6.43 -13.76 -0.09
N HIS A 322 -6.13 -13.00 -1.15
CA HIS A 322 -6.84 -13.01 -2.43
C HIS A 322 -8.34 -12.71 -2.29
N LEU A 323 -8.70 -11.89 -1.30
CA LEU A 323 -10.04 -11.35 -1.15
C LEU A 323 -10.05 -9.89 -1.64
N PRO A 324 -11.19 -9.34 -2.09
CA PRO A 324 -11.25 -7.94 -2.49
C PRO A 324 -10.74 -7.01 -1.39
N ALA A 325 -9.70 -6.23 -1.69
CA ALA A 325 -9.14 -5.28 -0.75
C ALA A 325 -10.11 -4.13 -0.51
N ASN A 326 -10.19 -3.71 0.74
CA ASN A 326 -11.06 -2.59 1.10
C ASN A 326 -10.38 -1.23 0.90
N ILE A 327 -11.18 -0.18 0.95
CA ILE A 327 -10.78 1.22 0.74
C ILE A 327 -9.69 1.70 1.71
N PHE A 328 -9.63 1.15 2.93
CA PHE A 328 -8.59 1.48 3.91
C PHE A 328 -7.27 0.74 3.67
N ALA A 329 -7.24 -0.21 2.73
CA ALA A 329 -6.02 -0.85 2.25
C ALA A 329 -5.51 -0.20 0.95
N ILE A 330 -6.42 0.11 0.01
CA ILE A 330 -6.04 0.60 -1.34
C ILE A 330 -6.09 2.12 -1.50
N GLY A 331 -6.77 2.84 -0.60
CA GLY A 331 -7.06 4.25 -0.79
C GLY A 331 -7.87 4.50 -2.06
N ALA A 332 -7.33 5.31 -2.97
CA ALA A 332 -7.91 5.53 -4.28
C ALA A 332 -7.71 4.36 -5.26
N GLY A 333 -6.77 3.45 -5.03
CA GLY A 333 -6.43 2.34 -5.93
C GLY A 333 -4.93 2.28 -6.23
N HIS A 334 -4.55 1.56 -7.28
CA HIS A 334 -3.16 1.47 -7.74
C HIS A 334 -2.80 2.63 -8.67
N VAL A 335 -1.62 3.21 -8.50
CA VAL A 335 -1.13 4.33 -9.32
C VAL A 335 -1.15 4.01 -10.83
N ASN A 336 -1.64 4.96 -11.62
CA ASN A 336 -1.57 4.95 -13.09
C ASN A 336 -0.91 6.26 -13.57
N PRO A 337 0.42 6.27 -13.79
CA PRO A 337 1.14 7.50 -14.14
C PRO A 337 0.67 8.13 -15.45
N SER A 338 0.36 7.30 -16.45
CA SER A 338 -0.08 7.76 -17.77
C SER A 338 -1.41 8.49 -17.71
N ARG A 339 -2.39 7.97 -16.95
CA ARG A 339 -3.69 8.64 -16.75
C ARG A 339 -3.57 9.86 -15.86
N ALA A 340 -2.70 9.83 -14.85
CA ALA A 340 -2.45 10.97 -13.96
C ALA A 340 -1.88 12.19 -14.70
N ASN A 341 -1.23 12.00 -15.86
CA ASN A 341 -0.72 13.09 -16.67
C ASN A 341 -1.81 13.90 -17.40
N ASP A 342 -3.00 13.34 -17.61
CA ASP A 342 -4.15 14.05 -18.18
C ASP A 342 -5.42 13.66 -17.41
N PRO A 343 -5.61 14.18 -16.18
CA PRO A 343 -6.68 13.75 -15.28
C PRO A 343 -8.03 14.38 -15.61
N GLY A 344 -8.08 15.42 -16.46
CA GLY A 344 -9.28 16.19 -16.76
C GLY A 344 -9.65 17.20 -15.66
N LEU A 345 -9.94 16.73 -14.44
CA LEU A 345 -10.24 17.59 -13.29
C LEU A 345 -9.30 17.31 -12.11
N ILE A 346 -9.00 18.37 -11.35
CA ILE A 346 -8.24 18.28 -10.10
C ILE A 346 -8.97 18.94 -8.93
N TYR A 347 -8.77 18.38 -7.74
CA TYR A 347 -9.16 18.95 -6.45
C TYR A 347 -7.97 19.69 -5.86
N ASP A 348 -7.87 20.98 -6.18
CA ASP A 348 -6.77 21.82 -5.72
C ASP A 348 -7.06 22.42 -4.32
N ILE A 349 -6.00 22.49 -3.51
CA ILE A 349 -6.02 23.01 -2.14
C ILE A 349 -4.84 23.96 -1.97
N GLN A 350 -5.13 25.17 -1.52
CA GLN A 350 -4.11 26.17 -1.24
C GLN A 350 -3.70 26.14 0.24
N PRO A 351 -2.50 26.61 0.62
CA PRO A 351 -2.01 26.51 2.00
C PRO A 351 -2.95 27.15 3.03
N GLN A 352 -3.66 28.23 2.67
CA GLN A 352 -4.65 28.88 3.53
C GLN A 352 -5.93 28.06 3.75
N ASP A 353 -6.28 27.14 2.84
CA ASP A 353 -7.49 26.33 2.94
C ASP A 353 -7.37 25.29 4.06
N TYR A 354 -6.15 24.97 4.49
CA TYR A 354 -5.89 24.12 5.66
C TYR A 354 -6.16 24.82 7.00
N VAL A 355 -6.25 26.15 7.04
CA VAL A 355 -6.52 26.90 8.30
C VAL A 355 -7.84 26.46 8.93
N PRO A 356 -9.01 26.61 8.26
CA PRO A 356 -10.29 26.22 8.86
C PRO A 356 -10.37 24.70 9.13
N TYR A 357 -9.67 23.88 8.34
CA TYR A 357 -9.58 22.44 8.58
C TYR A 357 -8.85 22.14 9.90
N LEU A 358 -7.66 22.72 10.11
CA LEU A 358 -6.89 22.53 11.35
C LEU A 358 -7.62 23.09 12.58
N CYS A 359 -8.30 24.23 12.42
CA CYS A 359 -9.18 24.75 13.47
C CYS A 359 -10.35 23.79 13.78
N GLY A 360 -10.88 23.09 12.77
CA GLY A 360 -11.92 22.07 12.91
C GLY A 360 -11.48 20.78 13.60
N LEU A 361 -10.17 20.51 13.70
CA LEU A 361 -9.60 19.43 14.51
C LEU A 361 -9.61 19.74 16.02
N ASN A 362 -10.21 20.86 16.45
CA ASN A 362 -10.16 21.40 17.81
C ASN A 362 -8.73 21.71 18.29
N TYR A 363 -7.82 22.04 17.37
CA TYR A 363 -6.50 22.55 17.73
C TYR A 363 -6.60 24.00 18.22
N THR A 364 -5.78 24.35 19.20
CA THR A 364 -5.66 25.73 19.70
C THR A 364 -5.00 26.63 18.67
N ASP A 365 -5.24 27.94 18.74
CA ASP A 365 -4.55 28.97 17.93
C ASP A 365 -3.02 28.77 17.92
N LYS A 366 -2.43 28.39 19.07
CA LYS A 366 -0.99 28.14 19.20
C LYS A 366 -0.54 26.91 18.42
N GLN A 367 -1.31 25.81 18.48
CA GLN A 367 -1.02 24.58 17.75
C GLN A 367 -1.15 24.79 16.24
N VAL A 368 -2.20 25.46 15.79
CA VAL A 368 -2.35 25.81 14.35
C VAL A 368 -1.24 26.75 13.90
N SER A 369 -0.87 27.74 14.73
CA SER A 369 0.25 28.63 14.43
C SER A 369 1.59 27.91 14.34
N ALA A 370 1.78 26.83 15.11
CA ALA A 370 2.99 26.01 15.06
C ALA A 370 3.09 25.22 13.74
N ILE A 371 1.97 24.70 13.22
CA ILE A 371 1.96 24.00 11.91
C ILE A 371 2.23 25.00 10.78
N LEU A 372 1.56 26.15 10.81
CA LEU A 372 1.61 27.12 9.72
C LEU A 372 2.82 28.06 9.76
N GLN A 373 3.59 28.06 10.85
CA GLN A 373 4.71 28.98 11.10
C GLN A 373 4.30 30.47 10.97
N LYS A 374 3.04 30.79 11.26
CA LYS A 374 2.48 32.15 11.31
C LYS A 374 1.39 32.24 12.35
N LYS A 375 1.15 33.44 12.87
CA LYS A 375 0.06 33.67 13.84
C LYS A 375 -1.30 33.44 13.18
N VAL A 376 -2.10 32.55 13.76
CA VAL A 376 -3.45 32.22 13.30
C VAL A 376 -4.44 32.41 14.45
N HIS A 377 -5.61 32.92 14.11
CA HIS A 377 -6.78 32.95 14.99
C HIS A 377 -7.89 32.13 14.35
N CYS A 378 -8.33 31.08 15.03
CA CYS A 378 -9.39 30.19 14.56
C CYS A 378 -10.76 30.86 14.66
N THR A 379 -11.12 31.67 13.67
CA THR A 379 -12.44 32.32 13.58
C THR A 379 -13.46 31.47 12.82
N ILE A 380 -12.99 30.61 11.91
CA ILE A 380 -13.80 29.71 11.09
C ILE A 380 -13.20 28.31 11.22
N SER A 381 -14.05 27.32 11.36
CA SER A 381 -13.69 25.90 11.40
C SER A 381 -14.60 25.11 10.45
N ILE A 382 -14.04 24.10 9.79
CA ILE A 382 -14.81 23.16 8.95
C ILE A 382 -14.63 21.73 9.47
N PRO A 383 -15.62 20.83 9.28
CA PRO A 383 -15.42 19.41 9.51
C PRO A 383 -14.27 18.85 8.66
N GLU A 384 -13.61 17.80 9.15
CA GLU A 384 -12.49 17.17 8.43
C GLU A 384 -12.82 16.82 6.98
N ALA A 385 -13.97 16.17 6.77
CA ALA A 385 -14.44 15.76 5.45
C ALA A 385 -14.89 16.91 4.53
N GLU A 386 -14.95 18.15 5.01
CA GLU A 386 -15.24 19.33 4.18
C GLU A 386 -14.01 19.86 3.44
N LEU A 387 -12.80 19.48 3.86
CA LEU A 387 -11.58 19.81 3.12
C LEU A 387 -11.73 19.37 1.66
N ASN A 388 -11.28 20.19 0.70
CA ASN A 388 -11.42 19.95 -0.74
C ASN A 388 -10.53 18.80 -1.25
N TYR A 389 -10.69 17.62 -0.67
CA TYR A 389 -9.86 16.44 -0.83
C TYR A 389 -10.50 15.48 -1.85
N PRO A 390 -9.69 14.76 -2.67
CA PRO A 390 -10.19 13.86 -3.72
C PRO A 390 -10.76 12.53 -3.19
N SER A 391 -11.32 12.52 -1.98
CA SER A 391 -12.01 11.38 -1.38
C SER A 391 -12.98 11.86 -0.28
N PHE A 392 -13.85 10.96 0.16
CA PHE A 392 -14.72 11.16 1.32
C PHE A 392 -14.47 10.06 2.35
N SER A 393 -14.21 10.44 3.60
CA SER A 393 -14.24 9.54 4.75
C SER A 393 -15.14 10.18 5.80
N ILE A 394 -16.29 9.58 6.08
CA ILE A 394 -17.34 10.21 6.87
C ILE A 394 -17.86 9.27 7.96
N LYS A 395 -18.29 9.85 9.08
CA LYS A 395 -19.02 9.16 10.13
C LYS A 395 -20.48 9.56 10.03
N LEU A 396 -21.36 8.64 9.66
CA LEU A 396 -22.74 8.93 9.33
C LEU A 396 -23.69 8.32 10.37
N GLY A 397 -24.32 9.19 11.16
CA GLY A 397 -25.40 8.83 12.08
C GLY A 397 -26.79 8.90 11.41
N SER A 398 -27.79 9.36 12.17
CA SER A 398 -29.17 9.49 11.68
C SER A 398 -29.43 10.76 10.85
N LYS A 399 -28.59 11.78 10.98
CA LYS A 399 -28.72 13.04 10.25
C LYS A 399 -27.93 12.98 8.95
N ALA A 400 -28.50 13.53 7.89
CA ALA A 400 -27.79 13.73 6.64
C ALA A 400 -26.56 14.63 6.86
N GLN A 401 -25.49 14.35 6.12
CA GLN A 401 -24.28 15.17 6.09
C GLN A 401 -24.06 15.71 4.69
N GLU A 402 -23.70 16.97 4.59
CA GLU A 402 -23.48 17.67 3.33
C GLU A 402 -22.07 18.21 3.28
N TYR A 403 -21.41 18.01 2.14
CA TYR A 403 -20.05 18.48 1.91
C TYR A 403 -19.91 19.17 0.57
N THR A 404 -19.10 20.23 0.51
CA THR A 404 -18.78 20.90 -0.75
C THR A 404 -17.44 20.44 -1.27
N ARG A 405 -17.34 20.31 -2.59
CA ARG A 405 -16.07 20.15 -3.31
C ARG A 405 -15.99 21.16 -4.43
N ALA A 406 -14.77 21.54 -4.76
CA ALA A 406 -14.47 22.38 -5.89
C ALA A 406 -13.40 21.74 -6.76
N VAL A 407 -13.71 21.60 -8.05
CA VAL A 407 -12.84 21.00 -9.06
C VAL A 407 -12.42 22.05 -10.06
N THR A 408 -11.18 21.97 -10.52
CA THR A 408 -10.61 22.84 -11.57
C THR A 408 -10.37 22.02 -12.82
N ASN A 409 -10.82 22.51 -13.98
CA ASN A 409 -10.59 21.85 -15.25
C ASN A 409 -9.15 22.06 -15.75
N VAL A 410 -8.40 20.98 -15.86
CA VAL A 410 -7.04 20.94 -16.43
C VAL A 410 -6.98 20.13 -17.73
N GLY A 411 -8.12 19.61 -18.19
CA GLY A 411 -8.28 18.95 -19.47
C GLY A 411 -8.69 19.90 -20.58
N GLU A 412 -9.68 19.52 -21.37
CA GLU A 412 -10.10 20.30 -22.55
C GLU A 412 -11.11 21.39 -22.18
N ALA A 413 -11.04 22.55 -22.85
CA ALA A 413 -12.10 23.55 -22.77
C ALA A 413 -13.38 23.06 -23.47
N ASN A 414 -14.53 23.64 -23.15
CA ASN A 414 -15.84 23.21 -23.64
C ASN A 414 -16.16 21.75 -23.32
N SER A 415 -15.79 21.29 -22.13
CA SER A 415 -16.01 19.92 -21.66
C SER A 415 -17.15 19.87 -20.65
N THR A 416 -18.00 18.85 -20.77
CA THR A 416 -19.03 18.53 -19.77
C THR A 416 -18.67 17.23 -19.06
N TYR A 417 -18.79 17.25 -17.73
CA TYR A 417 -18.65 16.09 -16.88
C TYR A 417 -19.98 15.77 -16.22
N ASN A 418 -20.41 14.51 -16.29
CA ASN A 418 -21.61 14.03 -15.62
C ASN A 418 -21.22 13.17 -14.42
N VAL A 419 -21.98 13.27 -13.34
CA VAL A 419 -21.73 12.48 -12.14
C VAL A 419 -22.26 11.06 -12.29
N GLU A 420 -21.44 10.10 -11.90
CA GLU A 420 -21.78 8.70 -11.71
C GLU A 420 -21.49 8.32 -10.27
N ILE A 421 -22.39 7.59 -9.63
CA ILE A 421 -22.30 7.26 -8.21
C ILE A 421 -22.43 5.75 -8.06
N SER A 422 -21.47 5.15 -7.36
CA SER A 422 -21.62 3.82 -6.76
C SER A 422 -21.80 4.05 -5.25
N PRO A 423 -23.05 4.10 -4.76
CA PRO A 423 -23.32 4.45 -3.38
C PRO A 423 -22.83 3.34 -2.44
N PRO A 424 -22.25 3.70 -1.27
CA PRO A 424 -21.99 2.72 -0.23
C PRO A 424 -23.28 2.02 0.21
N GLU A 425 -23.18 0.74 0.57
CA GLU A 425 -24.34 -0.05 0.99
C GLU A 425 -25.08 0.62 2.17
N GLY A 426 -26.40 0.78 2.05
CA GLY A 426 -27.22 1.43 3.08
C GLY A 426 -27.07 2.96 3.19
N VAL A 427 -26.37 3.59 2.26
CA VAL A 427 -26.18 5.05 2.19
C VAL A 427 -26.67 5.57 0.84
N GLU A 428 -27.59 6.52 0.88
CA GLU A 428 -27.97 7.31 -0.29
C GLU A 428 -26.97 8.47 -0.46
N VAL A 429 -26.47 8.64 -1.68
CA VAL A 429 -25.51 9.70 -2.04
C VAL A 429 -26.11 10.51 -3.17
N THR A 430 -26.32 11.81 -2.96
CA THR A 430 -26.83 12.73 -3.97
C THR A 430 -25.84 13.86 -4.23
N VAL A 431 -25.80 14.36 -5.46
CA VAL A 431 -24.83 15.36 -5.92
C VAL A 431 -25.54 16.46 -6.68
N SER A 432 -25.24 17.72 -6.35
CA SER A 432 -25.84 18.90 -6.98
C SER A 432 -24.76 19.96 -7.32
N PRO A 433 -24.66 20.42 -8.58
CA PRO A 433 -25.38 19.92 -9.76
C PRO A 433 -24.91 18.52 -10.18
N SER A 434 -25.69 17.79 -10.97
CA SER A 434 -25.32 16.47 -11.50
C SER A 434 -24.42 16.53 -12.76
N SER A 435 -24.19 17.73 -13.29
CA SER A 435 -23.36 17.99 -14.46
C SER A 435 -22.57 19.28 -14.26
N LEU A 436 -21.30 19.27 -14.67
CA LEU A 436 -20.39 20.41 -14.63
C LEU A 436 -19.91 20.72 -16.04
N TYR A 437 -20.18 21.94 -16.51
CA TYR A 437 -19.74 22.41 -17.82
C TYR A 437 -18.64 23.46 -17.66
N PHE A 438 -17.48 23.20 -18.25
CA PHE A 438 -16.34 24.09 -18.24
C PHE A 438 -16.14 24.69 -19.64
N SER A 439 -16.34 25.99 -19.74
CA SER A 439 -16.19 26.77 -20.98
C SER A 439 -14.72 27.02 -21.32
N VAL A 440 -13.86 27.16 -20.30
CA VAL A 440 -12.43 27.45 -20.47
C VAL A 440 -11.55 26.57 -19.59
N LEU A 441 -10.28 26.46 -19.98
CA LEU A 441 -9.23 25.85 -19.17
C LEU A 441 -9.05 26.61 -17.85
N LYS A 442 -8.78 25.88 -16.76
CA LYS A 442 -8.61 26.38 -15.39
C LYS A 442 -9.86 27.02 -14.78
N GLU A 443 -11.03 26.88 -15.41
CA GLU A 443 -12.30 27.22 -14.78
C GLU A 443 -12.54 26.30 -13.57
N ARG A 444 -12.98 26.89 -12.47
CA ARG A 444 -13.23 26.22 -11.19
C ARG A 444 -14.74 26.20 -10.92
N MET A 445 -15.28 25.01 -10.65
CA MET A 445 -16.68 24.83 -10.28
C MET A 445 -16.81 24.09 -8.96
N ALA A 446 -17.85 24.43 -8.20
CA ALA A 446 -18.21 23.75 -6.96
C ALA A 446 -19.43 22.88 -7.15
N TYR A 447 -19.49 21.79 -6.38
CA TYR A 447 -20.65 20.92 -6.25
C TYR A 447 -20.81 20.48 -4.80
N GLN A 448 -22.04 20.17 -4.42
CA GLN A 448 -22.40 19.66 -3.10
C GLN A 448 -22.70 18.17 -3.18
N VAL A 449 -22.29 17.42 -2.17
CA VAL A 449 -22.59 15.99 -1.99
C VAL A 449 -23.32 15.82 -0.67
N THR A 450 -24.47 15.15 -0.70
CA THR A 450 -25.26 14.83 0.50
C THR A 450 -25.27 13.33 0.73
N PHE A 451 -24.98 12.92 1.95
CA PHE A 451 -24.97 11.54 2.42
C PHE A 451 -26.12 11.34 3.40
N THR A 452 -27.03 10.41 3.11
CA THR A 452 -28.19 10.10 3.96
C THR A 452 -28.25 8.60 4.21
N ARG A 453 -28.51 8.20 5.46
CA ARG A 453 -28.68 6.78 5.78
C ARG A 453 -30.00 6.28 5.20
N SER A 454 -29.97 5.17 4.46
CA SER A 454 -31.17 4.58 3.88
C SER A 454 -32.01 3.86 4.94
N ALA A 455 -33.33 4.03 4.91
CA ALA A 455 -34.27 3.43 5.87
C ALA A 455 -34.28 1.88 5.85
N SER A 456 -33.75 1.26 4.79
CA SER A 456 -33.69 -0.19 4.58
C SER A 456 -32.40 -0.85 5.08
N SER A 457 -31.47 -0.11 5.71
CA SER A 457 -30.21 -0.70 6.18
C SER A 457 -30.47 -1.67 7.35
N THR A 458 -30.65 -2.96 7.05
CA THR A 458 -30.45 -4.04 8.03
C THR A 458 -28.97 -4.06 8.35
N GLY A 459 -28.62 -3.84 9.63
CA GLY A 459 -27.24 -3.66 10.08
C GLY A 459 -26.27 -4.64 9.43
N SER A 460 -25.43 -4.14 8.53
CA SER A 460 -24.25 -4.88 8.10
C SER A 460 -23.37 -5.08 9.33
N ASN A 461 -22.89 -6.29 9.56
CA ASN A 461 -21.88 -6.61 10.59
C ASN A 461 -20.50 -5.98 10.27
N THR A 462 -20.40 -5.09 9.27
CA THR A 462 -19.16 -4.39 8.91
C THR A 462 -19.08 -3.03 9.59
N ASN A 463 -17.90 -2.72 10.15
CA ASN A 463 -17.63 -1.44 10.83
C ASN A 463 -17.70 -0.21 9.89
N PHE A 464 -17.74 -0.42 8.57
CA PHE A 464 -17.88 0.61 7.56
C PHE A 464 -18.48 0.03 6.27
N VAL A 465 -18.91 0.93 5.37
CA VAL A 465 -19.33 0.65 3.99
C VAL A 465 -18.56 1.56 3.03
N GLN A 466 -18.42 1.16 1.76
CA GLN A 466 -17.60 1.87 0.79
C GLN A 466 -18.25 1.98 -0.59
N GLY A 467 -17.88 3.00 -1.34
CA GLY A 467 -18.38 3.30 -2.69
C GLY A 467 -17.49 4.32 -3.39
N TYR A 468 -18.00 4.96 -4.43
CA TYR A 468 -17.29 6.06 -5.09
C TYR A 468 -18.24 7.05 -5.78
N LEU A 469 -17.74 8.27 -5.95
CA LEU A 469 -18.27 9.28 -6.86
C LEU A 469 -17.31 9.40 -8.03
N LYS A 470 -17.82 9.52 -9.26
CA LYS A 470 -17.01 9.66 -10.46
C LYS A 470 -17.57 10.73 -11.38
N TRP A 471 -16.75 11.67 -11.80
CA TRP A 471 -17.07 12.60 -12.88
C TRP A 471 -16.56 12.02 -14.19
N SER A 472 -17.46 11.79 -15.15
CA SER A 472 -17.13 11.22 -16.45
C SER A 472 -17.37 12.22 -17.57
N SER A 473 -16.39 12.37 -18.45
CA SER A 473 -16.54 13.01 -19.76
C SER A 473 -16.36 11.95 -20.86
N HIS A 474 -16.32 12.37 -22.12
CA HIS A 474 -16.04 11.46 -23.25
C HIS A 474 -14.60 10.90 -23.23
N LYS A 475 -13.68 11.55 -22.52
CA LYS A 475 -12.24 11.22 -22.48
C LYS A 475 -11.73 10.92 -21.08
N HIS A 476 -12.26 11.61 -20.07
CA HIS A 476 -11.74 11.60 -18.71
C HIS A 476 -12.69 10.94 -17.73
N SER A 477 -12.12 10.37 -16.68
CA SER A 477 -12.82 9.69 -15.59
C SER A 477 -12.10 10.06 -14.30
N VAL A 478 -12.78 10.85 -13.47
CA VAL A 478 -12.23 11.45 -12.25
C VAL A 478 -12.96 10.85 -11.06
N ARG A 479 -12.34 9.86 -10.41
CA ARG A 479 -12.98 9.06 -9.36
C ARG A 479 -12.52 9.48 -7.97
N SER A 480 -13.46 9.69 -7.07
CA SER A 480 -13.23 9.97 -5.65
C SER A 480 -13.83 8.85 -4.81
N PRO A 481 -13.02 8.08 -4.06
CA PRO A 481 -13.50 6.98 -3.22
C PRO A 481 -14.27 7.52 -2.00
N ILE A 482 -15.26 6.74 -1.54
CA ILE A 482 -16.14 7.08 -0.41
C ILE A 482 -16.05 5.96 0.63
N ALA A 483 -15.68 6.30 1.86
CA ALA A 483 -15.76 5.43 3.04
C ALA A 483 -16.74 6.02 4.05
N VAL A 484 -17.70 5.22 4.53
CA VAL A 484 -18.68 5.63 5.52
C VAL A 484 -18.64 4.70 6.72
N ILE A 485 -18.33 5.25 7.89
CA ILE A 485 -18.50 4.58 9.17
C ILE A 485 -19.91 4.88 9.66
N LEU A 486 -20.75 3.86 9.80
CA LEU A 486 -22.14 4.02 10.26
C LEU A 486 -22.17 4.04 11.79
N GLU A 487 -22.80 5.07 12.37
CA GLU A 487 -22.96 5.25 13.82
C GLU A 487 -24.39 4.96 14.31
#